data_AF-A0A846WPI7-F1
#
_entry.id   AF-A0A846WPI7-F1
#
_cell.length_a   1.000
_cell.length_b   1.000
_cell.length_c   1.000
_cell.angle_alpha   90.00
_cell.angle_beta   90.00
_cell.angle_gamma   90.00
#
_symmetry.space_group_name_H-M   'P 1'
#
loop_
_entity.id
_entity.type
_entity.pdbx_description
1 polymer ?
#
loop_
_entity_poly.entity_id
_entity_poly.type
_entity_poly.pdbx_seq_one_letter_code
_entity_poly.pdbx_strand_id
1 'polypeptide(L)'
;MDSPTQSPVRHRGAIAELIDELRTDRNGHLPTRQARRRWIVGVTLVVGAVLLGFSLSATPGDSRFYPLTVALGVVWVVGGFLAGPIPAGSFPAIGRHSPEGAPTHPRRNAVLLGVSVGLLVGACFVVGAFGTRLIPPLNDLIGRVLAYADSGSLVAIAAITLGNGVAEELFFRGAVYTAARPWHPLVVSTAIYVVVTMASGNVMLGFAGVILGAVCAVLRRATGGVLAPLCTHVVWSVIVLFALPPIVGV
;
A
#
# COMPACT_ATOMS: atom_id res chain seq x y z
N MET A 1 -28.72 37.28 8.74
CA MET A 1 -27.45 36.73 9.27
C MET A 1 -27.58 35.25 8.98
N ASP A 2 -27.28 34.88 7.73
CA ASP A 2 -27.80 33.64 7.15
C ASP A 2 -26.68 32.60 7.18
N SER A 3 -26.88 31.57 8.01
CA SER A 3 -26.00 30.41 8.05
C SER A 3 -26.07 29.67 6.72
N PRO A 4 -24.94 29.34 6.07
CA PRO A 4 -24.96 28.57 4.84
C PRO A 4 -25.25 27.11 5.20
N THR A 5 -26.51 26.70 5.04
CA THR A 5 -26.88 25.28 4.99
C THR A 5 -26.25 24.68 3.73
N GLN A 6 -25.07 24.07 3.87
CA GLN A 6 -24.48 23.26 2.81
C GLN A 6 -25.46 22.10 2.50
N SER A 7 -26.09 22.16 1.32
CA SER A 7 -27.21 21.27 1.00
C SER A 7 -26.75 19.82 0.79
N PRO A 8 -27.50 18.82 1.28
CA PRO A 8 -27.18 17.39 1.12
C PRO A 8 -27.11 16.92 -0.35
N VAL A 9 -27.66 17.71 -1.28
CA VAL A 9 -27.61 17.46 -2.73
C VAL A 9 -26.20 17.62 -3.30
N ARG A 10 -25.42 18.60 -2.83
CA ARG A 10 -24.04 18.85 -3.31
C ARG A 10 -23.07 17.72 -2.91
N HIS A 11 -23.28 17.14 -1.72
CA HIS A 11 -22.47 16.01 -1.23
C HIS A 11 -22.73 14.71 -1.99
N ARG A 12 -23.99 14.43 -2.38
CA ARG A 12 -24.32 13.25 -3.19
C ARG A 12 -23.66 13.30 -4.57
N GLY A 13 -23.58 14.49 -5.19
CA GLY A 13 -22.87 14.69 -6.46
C GLY A 13 -21.36 14.43 -6.34
N ALA A 14 -20.73 14.95 -5.30
CA ALA A 14 -19.28 14.79 -5.08
C ALA A 14 -18.85 13.34 -4.84
N ILE A 15 -19.68 12.53 -4.15
CA ILE A 15 -19.40 11.11 -3.93
C ILE A 15 -19.51 10.33 -5.25
N ALA A 16 -20.53 10.61 -6.06
CA ALA A 16 -20.69 9.98 -7.36
C ALA A 16 -19.52 10.30 -8.30
N GLU A 17 -19.09 11.57 -8.33
CA GLU A 17 -17.92 12.04 -9.08
C GLU A 17 -16.63 11.34 -8.61
N LEU A 18 -16.42 11.22 -7.29
CA LEU A 18 -15.29 10.46 -6.74
C LEU A 18 -15.30 8.99 -7.19
N ILE A 19 -16.46 8.33 -7.12
CA ILE A 19 -16.59 6.93 -7.52
C ILE A 19 -16.26 6.76 -9.00
N ASP A 20 -16.72 7.67 -9.85
CA ASP A 20 -16.42 7.64 -11.28
C ASP A 20 -14.93 7.86 -11.56
N GLU A 21 -14.35 8.84 -10.87
CA GLU A 21 -12.91 9.14 -10.94
C GLU A 21 -12.05 7.94 -10.48
N LEU A 22 -12.50 7.21 -9.45
CA LEU A 22 -11.84 5.99 -8.97
C LEU A 22 -11.96 4.80 -9.93
N ARG A 23 -13.02 4.76 -10.75
CA ARG A 23 -13.24 3.68 -11.74
C ARG A 23 -12.43 3.90 -13.02
N THR A 24 -12.10 5.14 -13.33
CA THR A 24 -11.38 5.51 -14.55
C THR A 24 -9.97 4.94 -14.57
N ASP A 25 -9.60 4.20 -15.63
CA ASP A 25 -8.22 3.77 -15.86
C ASP A 25 -7.45 4.86 -16.61
N ARG A 26 -6.51 5.50 -15.92
CA ARG A 26 -5.76 6.65 -16.45
C ARG A 26 -4.52 6.29 -17.26
N ASN A 27 -4.14 5.03 -17.37
CA ASN A 27 -3.10 4.65 -18.32
C ASN A 27 -3.77 3.96 -19.51
N GLY A 28 -3.74 4.56 -20.71
CA GLY A 28 -4.36 3.95 -21.89
C GLY A 28 -3.43 2.99 -22.64
N HIS A 29 -2.12 3.25 -22.64
CA HIS A 29 -1.15 2.49 -23.45
C HIS A 29 -0.49 1.34 -22.67
N LEU A 30 -0.25 0.21 -23.34
CA LEU A 30 0.59 -0.86 -22.83
C LEU A 30 2.08 -0.49 -23.00
N PRO A 31 2.97 -0.84 -22.05
CA PRO A 31 4.40 -0.60 -22.19
C PRO A 31 5.02 -1.37 -23.36
N THR A 32 5.99 -0.75 -24.03
CA THR A 32 6.87 -1.47 -24.97
C THR A 32 7.76 -2.46 -24.18
N ARG A 33 7.88 -3.70 -24.66
CA ARG A 33 8.67 -4.81 -24.05
C ARG A 33 8.10 -5.44 -22.77
N GLN A 34 6.82 -5.84 -22.80
CA GLN A 34 6.15 -6.53 -21.70
C GLN A 34 6.84 -7.84 -21.26
N ALA A 35 7.48 -8.58 -22.17
CA ALA A 35 8.15 -9.84 -21.85
C ALA A 35 9.33 -9.66 -20.87
N ARG A 36 10.24 -8.71 -21.16
CA ARG A 36 11.37 -8.37 -20.26
C ARG A 36 10.87 -7.94 -18.88
N ARG A 37 9.85 -7.09 -18.84
CA ARG A 37 9.23 -6.63 -17.59
C ARG A 37 8.72 -7.80 -16.76
N ARG A 38 7.98 -8.74 -17.37
CA ARG A 38 7.44 -9.92 -16.67
C ARG A 38 8.55 -10.83 -16.14
N TRP A 39 9.62 -11.02 -16.90
CA TRP A 39 10.75 -11.83 -16.45
C TRP A 39 11.44 -11.20 -15.22
N ILE A 40 11.75 -9.89 -15.27
CA ILE A 40 12.34 -9.17 -14.14
C ILE A 40 11.42 -9.25 -12.92
N VAL A 41 10.12 -8.98 -13.10
CA VAL A 41 9.12 -9.11 -12.04
C VAL A 41 9.12 -10.52 -11.44
N GLY A 42 9.13 -11.57 -12.27
CA GLY A 42 9.16 -12.96 -11.81
C GLY A 42 10.39 -13.27 -10.95
N VAL A 43 11.58 -12.87 -11.41
CA VAL A 43 12.83 -13.08 -10.67
C VAL A 43 12.81 -12.31 -9.34
N THR A 44 12.42 -11.04 -9.36
CA THR A 44 12.33 -10.22 -8.14
C THR A 44 11.32 -10.80 -7.14
N LEU A 45 10.17 -11.30 -7.61
CA LEU A 45 9.18 -11.95 -6.75
C LEU A 45 9.74 -13.16 -6.01
N VAL A 46 10.48 -14.02 -6.71
CA VAL A 46 11.10 -15.21 -6.11
C VAL A 46 12.13 -14.80 -5.07
N VAL A 47 13.06 -13.91 -5.42
CA VAL A 47 14.12 -13.44 -4.51
C VAL A 47 13.51 -12.75 -3.28
N GLY A 48 12.53 -11.87 -3.48
CA GLY A 48 11.89 -11.15 -2.40
C GLY A 48 11.02 -12.03 -1.51
N ALA A 49 10.31 -13.03 -2.05
CA ALA A 49 9.55 -13.99 -1.24
C ALA A 49 10.47 -14.83 -0.34
N VAL A 50 11.62 -15.26 -0.87
CA VAL A 50 12.63 -16.00 -0.11
C VAL A 50 13.20 -15.11 1.01
N LEU A 51 13.61 -13.88 0.70
CA LEU A 51 14.10 -12.94 1.71
C LEU A 51 13.05 -12.61 2.77
N LEU A 52 11.79 -12.42 2.38
CA LEU A 52 10.70 -12.16 3.32
C LEU A 52 10.51 -13.34 4.28
N GLY A 53 10.45 -14.57 3.76
CA GLY A 53 10.35 -15.77 4.59
C GLY A 53 11.50 -15.90 5.58
N PHE A 54 12.74 -15.66 5.13
CA PHE A 54 13.88 -15.65 6.05
C PHE A 54 13.79 -14.54 7.09
N SER A 55 13.42 -13.32 6.68
CA SER A 55 13.39 -12.14 7.56
C SER A 55 12.41 -12.31 8.73
N LEU A 56 11.25 -12.93 8.49
CA LEU A 56 10.19 -13.14 9.50
C LEU A 56 10.20 -14.54 10.12
N SER A 57 11.12 -15.41 9.69
CA SER A 57 11.49 -16.62 10.43
C SER A 57 12.55 -16.36 11.51
N ALA A 58 13.23 -15.21 11.45
CA ALA A 58 14.20 -14.81 12.49
C ALA A 58 13.46 -14.54 13.81
N THR A 59 14.08 -14.86 14.95
CA THR A 59 13.47 -14.53 16.24
C THR A 59 13.45 -13.00 16.44
N PRO A 60 12.36 -12.41 16.97
CA PRO A 60 12.35 -11.00 17.37
C PRO A 60 13.56 -10.67 18.26
N GLY A 61 14.28 -9.59 17.93
CA GLY A 61 15.54 -9.21 18.60
C GLY A 61 16.82 -9.78 17.97
N ASP A 62 16.72 -10.64 16.95
CA ASP A 62 17.88 -11.09 16.17
C ASP A 62 18.44 -9.95 15.30
N SER A 63 19.77 -9.75 15.35
CA SER A 63 20.45 -8.73 14.56
C SER A 63 20.33 -8.94 13.05
N ARG A 64 19.98 -10.16 12.60
CA ARG A 64 19.73 -10.49 11.19
C ARG A 64 18.45 -9.87 10.64
N PHE A 65 17.48 -9.51 11.48
CA PHE A 65 16.20 -8.94 11.03
C PHE A 65 16.40 -7.65 10.24
N TYR A 66 17.19 -6.71 10.77
CA TYR A 66 17.46 -5.41 10.15
C TYR A 66 18.08 -5.51 8.74
N PRO A 67 19.23 -6.20 8.54
CA PRO A 67 19.83 -6.30 7.22
C PRO A 67 18.94 -7.10 6.24
N LEU A 68 18.22 -8.14 6.68
CA LEU A 68 17.33 -8.89 5.80
C LEU A 68 16.14 -8.05 5.31
N THR A 69 15.53 -7.27 6.20
CA THR A 69 14.39 -6.41 5.85
C THR A 69 14.80 -5.18 5.04
N VAL A 70 16.00 -4.64 5.26
CA VAL A 70 16.59 -3.60 4.38
C VAL A 70 16.90 -4.18 3.00
N ALA A 71 17.52 -5.36 2.94
CA ALA A 71 17.82 -6.04 1.67
C ALA A 71 16.54 -6.35 0.88
N LEU A 72 15.48 -6.77 1.57
CA LEU A 72 14.16 -6.98 0.97
C LEU A 72 13.64 -5.70 0.31
N GLY A 73 13.67 -4.57 1.02
CA GLY A 73 13.27 -3.26 0.47
C GLY A 73 14.11 -2.87 -0.75
N VAL A 74 15.43 -3.09 -0.71
CA VAL A 74 16.32 -2.84 -1.86
C VAL A 74 15.94 -3.71 -3.06
N VAL A 75 15.64 -5.00 -2.85
CA VAL A 75 15.20 -5.91 -3.93
C VAL A 75 13.94 -5.41 -4.61
N TRP A 76 12.95 -4.93 -3.83
CA TRP A 76 11.72 -4.36 -4.39
C TRP A 76 11.98 -3.08 -5.19
N VAL A 77 12.76 -2.14 -4.64
CA VAL A 77 13.11 -0.89 -5.33
C VAL A 77 13.84 -1.18 -6.64
N VAL A 78 14.91 -1.98 -6.58
CA VAL A 78 15.75 -2.31 -7.76
C VAL A 78 14.93 -3.06 -8.79
N GLY A 79 14.18 -4.10 -8.40
CA GLY A 79 13.31 -4.83 -9.32
C GLY A 79 12.23 -3.95 -9.94
N GLY A 80 11.69 -2.99 -9.18
CA GLY A 80 10.73 -2.01 -9.64
C GLY A 80 11.25 -1.17 -10.81
N PHE A 81 12.42 -0.56 -10.62
CA PHE A 81 13.04 0.32 -11.63
C PHE A 81 13.63 -0.46 -12.80
N LEU A 82 14.21 -1.65 -12.58
CA LEU A 82 14.73 -2.51 -13.67
C LEU A 82 13.60 -2.98 -14.60
N ALA A 83 12.41 -3.22 -14.05
CA ALA A 83 11.23 -3.64 -14.80
C ALA A 83 10.69 -2.53 -15.74
N GLY A 84 11.02 -1.26 -15.48
CA GLY A 84 10.76 -0.12 -16.36
C GLY A 84 10.16 1.09 -15.62
N PRO A 85 9.65 2.11 -16.35
CA PRO A 85 9.15 3.33 -15.75
C PRO A 85 8.04 3.09 -14.73
N ILE A 86 8.07 3.84 -13.63
CA ILE A 86 7.07 3.86 -12.57
C ILE A 86 6.45 5.26 -12.52
N PRO A 87 5.25 5.45 -13.08
CA PRO A 87 4.58 6.75 -13.03
C PRO A 87 4.24 7.14 -11.60
N ALA A 88 4.51 8.39 -11.23
CA ALA A 88 4.06 8.94 -9.94
C ALA A 88 2.53 9.05 -9.89
N GLY A 89 1.89 9.36 -11.01
CA GLY A 89 0.44 9.52 -11.11
C GLY A 89 -0.02 10.92 -10.72
N SER A 90 -1.31 11.18 -10.92
CA SER A 90 -1.94 12.47 -10.70
C SER A 90 -3.46 12.29 -10.51
N PHE A 91 -4.07 13.14 -9.69
CA PHE A 91 -5.49 13.09 -9.37
C PHE A 91 -6.13 14.49 -9.55
N PRO A 92 -7.20 14.66 -10.33
CA PRO A 92 -7.93 15.91 -10.37
C PRO A 92 -8.67 16.04 -9.05
N ALA A 93 -8.66 17.22 -8.43
CA ALA A 93 -9.48 17.41 -7.24
C ALA A 93 -10.94 17.55 -7.64
N ILE A 94 -11.82 16.81 -6.97
CA ILE A 94 -13.29 16.87 -7.10
C ILE A 94 -13.73 18.34 -6.98
N GLY A 95 -14.48 18.83 -7.96
CA GLY A 95 -15.00 20.20 -7.96
C GLY A 95 -13.97 21.34 -7.96
N ARG A 96 -12.68 21.06 -8.20
CA ARG A 96 -11.60 22.07 -8.36
C ARG A 96 -11.00 22.06 -9.76
N HIS A 97 -11.88 21.99 -10.75
CA HIS A 97 -11.47 22.23 -12.13
C HIS A 97 -11.21 23.74 -12.26
N SER A 98 -10.09 24.14 -12.88
CA SER A 98 -9.87 25.54 -13.25
C SER A 98 -11.04 26.05 -14.12
N PRO A 99 -11.22 27.37 -14.31
CA PRO A 99 -12.19 27.90 -15.28
C PRO A 99 -12.06 27.29 -16.69
N GLU A 100 -10.87 26.77 -17.03
CA GLU A 100 -10.53 26.08 -18.28
C GLU A 100 -10.60 24.54 -18.21
N GLY A 101 -11.07 23.95 -17.11
CA GLY A 101 -11.22 22.49 -16.95
C GLY A 101 -9.98 21.73 -16.48
N ALA A 102 -8.80 22.36 -16.42
CA ALA A 102 -7.55 21.71 -16.00
C ALA A 102 -7.34 21.70 -14.47
N PRO A 103 -6.90 20.58 -13.85
CA PRO A 103 -6.63 20.54 -12.41
C PRO A 103 -5.38 21.36 -12.04
N THR A 104 -5.51 22.24 -11.04
CA THR A 104 -4.44 23.18 -10.62
C THR A 104 -3.24 22.52 -9.94
N HIS A 105 -3.44 21.47 -9.14
CA HIS A 105 -2.35 20.78 -8.41
C HIS A 105 -2.53 19.25 -8.38
N PRO A 106 -2.41 18.56 -9.52
CA PRO A 106 -2.88 17.19 -9.62
C PRO A 106 -2.01 16.17 -8.85
N ARG A 107 -0.72 16.45 -8.61
CA ARG A 107 0.12 15.61 -7.73
C ARG A 107 -0.20 15.80 -6.25
N ARG A 108 -0.41 17.04 -5.80
CA ARG A 108 -0.81 17.35 -4.42
C ARG A 108 -2.12 16.64 -4.07
N ASN A 109 -3.08 16.63 -4.98
CA ASN A 109 -4.35 15.96 -4.78
C ASN A 109 -4.18 14.43 -4.66
N ALA A 110 -3.26 13.82 -5.41
CA ALA A 110 -2.95 12.40 -5.26
C ALA A 110 -2.33 12.09 -3.89
N VAL A 111 -1.45 12.96 -3.38
CA VAL A 111 -0.91 12.85 -2.02
C VAL A 111 -2.03 12.95 -0.98
N LEU A 112 -2.89 13.98 -1.08
CA LEU A 112 -4.01 14.17 -0.16
C LEU A 112 -4.97 12.98 -0.18
N LEU A 113 -5.32 12.48 -1.37
CA LEU A 113 -6.14 11.28 -1.53
C LEU A 113 -5.49 10.09 -0.82
N GLY A 114 -4.20 9.84 -1.07
CA GLY A 114 -3.48 8.74 -0.44
C GLY A 114 -3.41 8.86 1.07
N VAL A 115 -3.11 10.06 1.60
CA VAL A 115 -3.11 10.30 3.06
C VAL A 115 -4.49 10.08 3.67
N SER A 116 -5.55 10.62 3.06
CA SER A 116 -6.93 10.44 3.54
C SER A 116 -7.36 8.99 3.54
N VAL A 117 -7.05 8.24 2.47
CA VAL A 117 -7.35 6.81 2.39
C VAL A 117 -6.50 6.00 3.37
N GLY A 118 -5.23 6.34 3.55
CA GLY A 118 -4.35 5.72 4.55
C GLY A 118 -4.88 5.88 5.98
N LEU A 119 -5.35 7.09 6.32
CA LEU A 119 -6.01 7.36 7.61
C LEU A 119 -7.27 6.50 7.79
N LEU A 120 -8.11 6.41 6.75
CA LEU A 120 -9.35 5.63 6.80
C LEU A 120 -9.07 4.13 6.95
N VAL A 121 -8.18 3.58 6.13
CA VAL A 121 -7.80 2.15 6.22
C VAL A 121 -7.13 1.87 7.56
N GLY A 122 -6.22 2.73 8.01
CA GLY A 122 -5.60 2.60 9.33
C GLY A 122 -6.62 2.60 10.47
N ALA A 123 -7.59 3.51 10.44
CA ALA A 123 -8.69 3.53 11.41
C ALA A 123 -9.52 2.24 11.38
N CYS A 124 -9.82 1.70 10.20
CA CYS A 124 -10.49 0.41 10.09
C CYS A 124 -9.68 -0.73 10.72
N PHE A 125 -8.34 -0.72 10.56
CA PHE A 125 -7.46 -1.71 11.18
C PHE A 125 -7.39 -1.56 12.69
N VAL A 126 -7.38 -0.33 13.21
CA VAL A 126 -7.46 -0.05 14.65
C VAL A 126 -8.77 -0.62 15.22
N VAL A 127 -9.91 -0.36 14.58
CA VAL A 127 -11.21 -0.93 14.98
C VAL A 127 -11.18 -2.46 14.90
N GLY A 128 -10.62 -3.03 13.83
CA GLY A 128 -10.44 -4.47 13.69
C GLY A 128 -9.58 -5.09 14.79
N ALA A 129 -8.52 -4.41 15.23
CA ALA A 129 -7.62 -4.87 16.28
C ALA A 129 -8.34 -5.01 17.63
N PHE A 130 -9.32 -4.15 17.94
CA PHE A 130 -10.17 -4.34 19.11
C PHE A 130 -11.01 -5.61 19.01
N GLY A 131 -11.54 -5.91 17.81
CA GLY A 131 -12.28 -7.14 17.56
C GLY A 131 -11.41 -8.40 17.70
N THR A 132 -10.15 -8.35 17.25
CA THR A 132 -9.25 -9.51 17.36
C THR A 132 -8.89 -9.88 18.79
N ARG A 133 -9.03 -8.97 19.76
CA ARG A 133 -8.84 -9.30 21.19
C ARG A 133 -9.81 -10.38 21.68
N LEU A 134 -10.95 -10.53 21.02
CA LEU A 134 -11.94 -11.56 21.34
C LEU A 134 -11.62 -12.93 20.73
N ILE A 135 -10.59 -13.01 19.88
CA ILE A 135 -10.22 -14.22 19.12
C ILE A 135 -8.72 -14.47 19.33
N PRO A 136 -8.32 -15.23 20.38
CA PRO A 136 -6.92 -15.38 20.78
C PRO A 136 -5.95 -15.78 19.65
N PRO A 137 -6.29 -16.73 18.74
CA PRO A 137 -5.40 -17.07 17.63
C PRO A 137 -5.08 -15.89 16.70
N LEU A 138 -6.01 -14.96 16.51
CA LEU A 138 -5.78 -13.77 15.69
C LEU A 138 -4.95 -12.73 16.43
N ASN A 139 -5.21 -12.55 17.74
CA ASN A 139 -4.42 -11.65 18.58
C ASN A 139 -2.94 -12.07 18.62
N ASP A 140 -2.68 -13.38 18.76
CA ASP A 140 -1.32 -13.93 18.78
C ASP A 140 -0.57 -13.68 17.46
N LEU A 141 -1.27 -13.78 16.33
CA LEU A 141 -0.69 -13.50 15.01
C LEU A 141 -0.29 -12.02 14.86
N ILE A 142 -1.09 -11.10 15.39
CA ILE A 142 -0.76 -9.67 15.39
C ILE A 142 0.42 -9.41 16.32
N GLY A 143 0.37 -9.94 17.54
CA GLY A 143 1.44 -9.81 18.52
C GLY A 143 2.80 -10.30 18.01
N ARG A 144 2.84 -11.42 17.27
CA ARG A 144 4.08 -11.92 16.65
C ARG A 144 4.73 -10.95 15.66
N VAL A 145 3.93 -10.18 14.92
CA VAL A 145 4.47 -9.17 13.99
C VAL A 145 4.94 -7.94 14.76
N LEU A 146 4.14 -7.49 15.73
CA LEU A 146 4.45 -6.29 16.49
C LEU A 146 5.60 -6.50 17.48
N ALA A 147 5.89 -7.73 17.90
CA ALA A 147 7.05 -8.05 18.72
C ALA A 147 8.40 -7.63 18.09
N TYR A 148 8.48 -7.54 16.75
CA TYR A 148 9.66 -6.99 16.08
C TYR A 148 9.83 -5.48 16.30
N ALA A 149 8.74 -4.76 16.62
CA ALA A 149 8.77 -3.35 16.97
C ALA A 149 9.34 -3.08 18.37
N ASP A 150 9.13 -4.00 19.31
CA ASP A 150 9.55 -3.83 20.72
C ASP A 150 10.96 -4.36 21.00
N SER A 151 11.51 -5.17 20.09
CA SER A 151 12.77 -5.89 20.31
C SER A 151 14.01 -5.17 19.78
N GLY A 152 13.92 -3.87 19.46
CA GLY A 152 15.10 -3.07 19.11
C GLY A 152 14.86 -1.57 18.96
N SER A 153 15.65 -0.90 18.10
CA SER A 153 15.56 0.56 17.95
C SER A 153 14.28 0.94 17.23
N LEU A 154 13.34 1.55 17.95
CA LEU A 154 12.06 2.03 17.41
C LEU A 154 12.25 2.92 16.17
N VAL A 155 13.29 3.76 16.15
CA VAL A 155 13.61 4.61 15.00
C VAL A 155 14.03 3.77 13.79
N ALA A 156 14.87 2.75 14.00
CA ALA A 156 15.31 1.87 12.92
C ALA A 156 14.15 1.01 12.39
N ILE A 157 13.30 0.47 13.27
CA ILE A 157 12.12 -0.30 12.87
C ILE A 157 11.11 0.57 12.14
N ALA A 158 10.87 1.80 12.60
CA ALA A 158 10.03 2.75 11.89
C ALA A 158 10.60 3.06 10.50
N ALA A 159 11.90 3.38 10.40
CA ALA A 159 12.54 3.66 9.11
C ALA A 159 12.43 2.47 8.15
N ILE A 160 12.66 1.24 8.61
CA ILE A 160 12.55 0.02 7.82
C ILE A 160 11.10 -0.25 7.41
N THR A 161 10.14 -0.08 8.32
CA THR A 161 8.72 -0.34 8.05
C THR A 161 8.19 0.63 7.00
N LEU A 162 8.46 1.92 7.17
CA LEU A 162 8.03 2.95 6.22
C LEU A 162 8.78 2.82 4.88
N GLY A 163 10.08 2.53 4.92
CA GLY A 163 10.89 2.29 3.73
C GLY A 163 10.42 1.07 2.94
N ASN A 164 10.05 -0.02 3.61
CA ASN A 164 9.47 -1.19 2.97
C ASN A 164 8.08 -0.90 2.39
N GLY A 165 7.22 -0.16 3.09
CA GLY A 165 5.93 0.27 2.52
C GLY A 165 6.11 1.06 1.22
N VAL A 166 7.11 1.96 1.15
CA VAL A 166 7.48 2.65 -0.10
C VAL A 166 7.97 1.66 -1.16
N ALA A 167 8.91 0.79 -0.81
CA ALA A 167 9.53 -0.17 -1.71
C ALA A 167 8.50 -1.15 -2.32
N GLU A 168 7.58 -1.64 -1.50
CA GLU A 168 6.48 -2.51 -1.90
C GLU A 168 5.58 -1.80 -2.91
N GLU A 169 5.18 -0.55 -2.70
CA GLU A 169 4.32 0.15 -3.66
C GLU A 169 5.02 0.45 -4.99
N LEU A 170 6.33 0.75 -4.95
CA LEU A 170 7.16 0.86 -6.16
C LEU A 170 7.19 -0.45 -6.96
N PHE A 171 7.26 -1.59 -6.28
CA PHE A 171 7.32 -2.89 -6.95
C PHE A 171 5.95 -3.44 -7.34
N PHE A 172 5.03 -3.60 -6.38
CA PHE A 172 3.73 -4.23 -6.60
C PHE A 172 2.77 -3.32 -7.39
N ARG A 173 2.66 -2.02 -7.05
CA ARG A 173 1.77 -1.08 -7.77
C ARG A 173 2.48 -0.40 -8.94
N GLY A 174 3.81 -0.37 -8.93
CA GLY A 174 4.60 0.01 -10.09
C GLY A 174 4.79 -1.15 -11.07
N ALA A 175 5.76 -2.02 -10.81
CA ALA A 175 6.19 -3.05 -11.75
C ALA A 175 5.19 -4.19 -11.98
N VAL A 176 4.68 -4.84 -10.93
CA VAL A 176 3.76 -5.99 -11.02
C VAL A 176 2.44 -5.57 -11.64
N TYR A 177 1.81 -4.50 -11.14
CA TYR A 177 0.57 -3.95 -11.72
C TYR A 177 0.74 -3.65 -13.20
N THR A 178 1.86 -3.00 -13.58
CA THR A 178 2.15 -2.69 -14.98
C THR A 178 2.39 -3.96 -15.82
N ALA A 179 3.05 -4.98 -15.26
CA ALA A 179 3.26 -6.28 -15.91
C ALA A 179 1.94 -7.04 -16.15
N ALA A 180 0.96 -6.84 -15.26
CA ALA A 180 -0.35 -7.48 -15.27
C ALA A 180 -1.43 -6.74 -16.07
N ARG A 181 -1.10 -5.56 -16.64
CA ARG A 181 -2.01 -4.70 -17.40
C ARG A 181 -2.84 -5.40 -18.49
N PRO A 182 -2.30 -6.37 -19.26
CA PRO A 182 -3.09 -7.04 -20.29
C PRO A 182 -4.19 -7.98 -19.79
N TRP A 183 -4.28 -8.22 -18.47
CA TRP A 183 -5.27 -9.11 -17.86
C TRP A 183 -6.14 -8.33 -16.87
N HIS A 184 -6.06 -8.67 -15.57
CA HIS A 184 -6.76 -7.99 -14.49
C HIS A 184 -5.74 -7.40 -13.51
N PRO A 185 -5.11 -6.25 -13.82
CA PRO A 185 -3.96 -5.75 -13.06
C PRO A 185 -4.27 -5.54 -11.58
N LEU A 186 -5.48 -5.08 -11.24
CA LEU A 186 -5.93 -4.90 -9.86
C LEU A 186 -5.94 -6.23 -9.08
N VAL A 187 -6.56 -7.26 -9.66
CA VAL A 187 -6.68 -8.58 -9.02
C VAL A 187 -5.33 -9.27 -8.97
N VAL A 188 -4.60 -9.28 -10.09
CA VAL A 188 -3.31 -9.97 -10.21
C VAL A 188 -2.26 -9.34 -9.30
N SER A 189 -2.12 -8.00 -9.26
CA SER A 189 -1.14 -7.37 -8.37
C SER A 189 -1.46 -7.62 -6.90
N THR A 190 -2.74 -7.63 -6.54
CA THR A 190 -3.19 -7.87 -5.16
C THR A 190 -2.99 -9.33 -4.77
N ALA A 191 -3.37 -10.27 -5.64
CA ALA A 191 -3.17 -11.70 -5.40
C ALA A 191 -1.68 -12.05 -5.26
N ILE A 192 -0.83 -11.51 -6.14
CA ILE A 192 0.63 -11.70 -6.05
C ILE A 192 1.17 -11.09 -4.75
N TYR A 193 0.72 -9.89 -4.38
CA TYR A 193 1.11 -9.25 -3.12
C TYR A 193 0.77 -10.15 -1.93
N VAL A 194 -0.48 -10.63 -1.83
CA VAL A 194 -0.92 -11.53 -0.77
C VAL A 194 -0.10 -12.82 -0.75
N VAL A 195 0.10 -13.48 -1.89
CA VAL A 195 0.88 -14.72 -1.96
C VAL A 195 2.32 -14.51 -1.50
N VAL A 196 2.96 -13.42 -1.91
CA VAL A 196 4.32 -13.09 -1.45
C VAL A 196 4.31 -12.78 0.04
N THR A 197 3.39 -11.94 0.53
CA THR A 197 3.27 -11.60 1.94
C THR A 197 3.07 -12.84 2.81
N MET A 198 2.32 -13.84 2.34
CA MET A 198 2.13 -15.12 3.03
C MET A 198 3.41 -15.94 3.18
N ALA A 199 4.47 -15.66 2.40
CA ALA A 199 5.79 -16.27 2.61
C ALA A 199 6.40 -15.92 3.98
N SER A 200 5.91 -14.86 4.64
CA SER A 200 6.22 -14.55 6.04
C SER A 200 5.79 -15.62 7.05
N GLY A 201 4.89 -16.53 6.66
CA GLY A 201 4.27 -17.49 7.58
C GLY A 201 3.16 -16.90 8.46
N ASN A 202 2.84 -15.61 8.30
CA ASN A 202 1.79 -14.96 9.09
C ASN A 202 0.52 -14.72 8.25
N VAL A 203 -0.52 -15.53 8.51
CA VAL A 203 -1.80 -15.44 7.80
C VAL A 203 -2.52 -14.10 8.00
N MET A 204 -2.28 -13.42 9.12
CA MET A 204 -2.85 -12.12 9.41
C MET A 204 -2.24 -11.01 8.54
N LEU A 205 -0.94 -11.13 8.20
CA LEU A 205 -0.32 -10.26 7.19
C LEU A 205 -0.91 -10.49 5.80
N GLY A 206 -1.24 -11.74 5.45
CA GLY A 206 -1.97 -12.03 4.21
C GLY A 206 -3.35 -11.36 4.18
N PHE A 207 -4.12 -11.47 5.25
CA PHE A 207 -5.41 -10.78 5.39
C PHE A 207 -5.26 -9.26 5.26
N ALA A 208 -4.29 -8.69 5.98
CA ALA A 208 -3.97 -7.27 5.88
C ALA A 208 -3.64 -6.87 4.44
N GLY A 209 -2.86 -7.71 3.77
CA GLY A 209 -2.44 -7.53 2.38
C GLY A 209 -3.57 -7.61 1.37
N VAL A 210 -4.66 -8.35 1.64
CA VAL A 210 -5.87 -8.33 0.81
C VAL A 210 -6.48 -6.94 0.82
N ILE A 211 -6.70 -6.37 2.02
CA ILE A 211 -7.39 -5.08 2.18
C ILE A 211 -6.51 -3.95 1.67
N LEU A 212 -5.32 -3.78 2.25
CA LEU A 212 -4.39 -2.72 1.87
C LEU A 212 -4.03 -2.84 0.40
N GLY A 213 -3.79 -4.07 -0.05
CA GLY A 213 -3.37 -4.32 -1.42
C GLY A 213 -4.44 -4.00 -2.46
N ALA A 214 -5.71 -4.34 -2.19
CA ALA A 214 -6.82 -3.98 -3.05
C ALA A 214 -7.01 -2.46 -3.12
N VAL A 215 -6.96 -1.77 -1.97
CA VAL A 215 -7.08 -0.31 -1.88
C VAL A 215 -5.96 0.38 -2.68
N CYS A 216 -4.71 -0.01 -2.46
CA CYS A 216 -3.56 0.51 -3.20
C CYS A 216 -3.68 0.24 -4.71
N ALA A 217 -4.20 -0.92 -5.12
CA ALA A 217 -4.41 -1.23 -6.53
C ALA A 217 -5.52 -0.37 -7.18
N VAL A 218 -6.61 -0.07 -6.45
CA VAL A 218 -7.64 0.88 -6.89
C VAL A 218 -7.05 2.28 -7.04
N LEU A 219 -6.31 2.77 -6.04
CA LEU A 219 -5.65 4.07 -6.10
C LEU A 219 -4.64 4.17 -7.23
N ARG A 220 -3.89 3.09 -7.49
CA ARG A 220 -2.97 3.00 -8.63
C ARG A 220 -3.68 3.14 -9.98
N ARG A 221 -4.90 2.58 -10.11
CA ARG A 221 -5.75 2.73 -11.30
C ARG A 221 -6.24 4.17 -11.43
N ALA A 222 -6.86 4.68 -10.36
CA ALA A 222 -7.53 5.97 -10.30
C ALA A 222 -6.58 7.16 -10.46
N THR A 223 -5.33 7.04 -10.02
CA THR A 223 -4.33 8.12 -10.14
C THR A 223 -3.34 7.89 -11.28
N GLY A 224 -3.37 6.71 -11.89
CA GLY A 224 -2.42 6.34 -12.92
C GLY A 224 -0.97 6.15 -12.46
N GLY A 225 -0.69 6.18 -11.16
CA GLY A 225 0.67 5.99 -10.62
C GLY A 225 0.72 5.61 -9.15
N VAL A 226 1.93 5.56 -8.59
CA VAL A 226 2.20 4.97 -7.27
C VAL A 226 2.15 5.96 -6.11
N LEU A 227 2.02 7.27 -6.35
CA LEU A 227 2.11 8.27 -5.29
C LEU A 227 0.98 8.15 -4.25
N ALA A 228 -0.27 8.03 -4.69
CA ALA A 228 -1.40 7.84 -3.76
C ALA A 228 -1.33 6.49 -3.00
N PRO A 229 -1.04 5.35 -3.65
CA PRO A 229 -0.76 4.09 -2.95
C PRO A 229 0.37 4.20 -1.93
N LEU A 230 1.50 4.82 -2.29
CA LEU A 230 2.65 5.02 -1.41
C LEU A 230 2.26 5.81 -0.16
N CYS A 231 1.59 6.95 -0.33
CA CYS A 231 1.11 7.74 0.81
C CYS A 231 0.12 6.95 1.69
N THR A 232 -0.75 6.16 1.07
CA THR A 232 -1.71 5.29 1.79
C THR A 232 -0.97 4.28 2.65
N HIS A 233 -0.01 3.56 2.05
CA HIS A 233 0.76 2.52 2.70
C HIS A 233 1.58 3.10 3.85
N VAL A 234 2.33 4.19 3.62
CA VAL A 234 3.14 4.84 4.66
C VAL A 234 2.30 5.31 5.84
N VAL A 235 1.17 5.99 5.60
CA VAL A 235 0.27 6.45 6.66
C VAL A 235 -0.33 5.27 7.43
N TRP A 236 -0.78 4.23 6.72
CA TRP A 236 -1.28 3.01 7.34
C TRP A 236 -0.20 2.32 8.19
N SER A 237 1.04 2.23 7.71
CA SER A 237 2.17 1.65 8.43
C SER A 237 2.48 2.41 9.72
N VAL A 238 2.44 3.75 9.70
CA VAL A 238 2.58 4.56 10.93
C VAL A 238 1.48 4.19 11.94
N ILE A 239 0.22 4.14 11.50
CA ILE A 239 -0.90 3.81 12.38
C ILE A 239 -0.74 2.39 12.95
N VAL A 240 -0.43 1.41 12.11
CA VAL A 240 -0.21 0.02 12.55
C VAL A 240 0.94 -0.06 13.55
N LEU A 241 2.05 0.61 13.28
CA LEU A 241 3.24 0.55 14.13
C LEU A 241 3.01 1.18 15.51
N PHE A 242 2.26 2.29 15.60
CA PHE A 242 2.14 3.05 16.85
C PHE A 242 0.79 2.87 17.58
N ALA A 243 -0.29 2.56 16.87
CA ALA A 243 -1.62 2.47 17.48
C ALA A 243 -2.01 1.03 17.87
N LEU A 244 -1.54 0.00 17.14
CA LEU A 244 -1.95 -1.38 17.42
C LEU A 244 -1.26 -2.00 18.65
N PRO A 245 0.04 -1.80 18.94
CA PRO A 245 0.69 -2.42 20.11
C PRO A 245 -0.08 -2.27 21.44
N PRO A 246 -0.47 -1.04 21.86
CA PRO A 246 -1.22 -0.87 23.12
C PRO A 246 -2.62 -1.49 23.10
N ILE A 247 -3.19 -1.74 21.91
CA ILE A 247 -4.51 -2.37 21.77
C ILE A 247 -4.40 -3.88 21.92
N VAL A 248 -3.39 -4.51 21.33
CA VAL A 248 -3.25 -5.98 21.38
C VAL A 248 -2.49 -6.49 22.61
N GLY A 249 -1.88 -5.57 23.37
CA GLY A 249 -1.23 -5.87 24.64
C GLY A 249 0.21 -6.36 24.50
N VAL A 250 0.93 -5.82 23.50
CA VAL A 250 2.39 -5.94 23.37
C VAL A 250 3.04 -4.62 23.72
#